data_AF-A0A7J8SJR0-F1
#
_entry.id   AF-A0A7J8SJR0-F1
#
_cell.length_a   1.000
_cell.length_b   1.000
_cell.length_c   1.000
_cell.angle_alpha   90.00
_cell.angle_beta   90.00
_cell.angle_gamma   90.00
#
_symmetry.space_group_name_H-M   'P 1'
#
loop_
_entity.id
_entity.type
_entity.pdbx_description
1 polymer ?
#
loop_
_entity_poly.entity_id
_entity_poly.type
_entity_poly.pdbx_seq_one_letter_code
_entity_poly.pdbx_strand_id
1 'polypeptide(L)'
;MSEVLGQKALHLFQCYRISRRCKLGSSSRTVCQLYPNAIPSMLVSRFFRVYTRWRWLNPVMLCSIEEDELGFPVWDPWKNPRDRFHHMPIITPAYPCMNSSYNVSISTLCVMIEQFQYGNKICEEIELNKAQWDALFEPYLFFEAYKNYLQVDIVSADADDLLVWKGWVGSRLRQLTLKIERDTNGMLQCHPYPNEHVDTSKQFAHCAFFMGLHRKVGVIGQEGQQFDIRGTVDEFRQEISIYLYWKPGMDIYVSQVRRKQLPGFVFPDGYRRPRPSRHPNQHSGKTCEVVTRSRQGLQKDKLRENMTMKQLTKNWTNLRSGPLLAPRGWSPFL
;
A
#
# COMPACT_ATOMS: atom_id res chain seq x y z
N MET A 1 0.89 -3.73 -8.13
CA MET A 1 1.55 -3.28 -6.87
C MET A 1 0.61 -2.37 -6.10
N SER A 2 0.45 -2.50 -4.77
CA SER A 2 -0.39 -1.56 -4.01
C SER A 2 0.11 -0.12 -4.24
N GLU A 3 -0.78 0.82 -4.60
CA GLU A 3 -0.47 2.25 -4.83
C GLU A 3 0.47 2.84 -3.74
N VAL A 4 0.26 2.39 -2.50
CA VAL A 4 1.04 2.72 -1.29
C VAL A 4 2.53 2.40 -1.43
N LEU A 5 2.86 1.24 -2.00
CA LEU A 5 4.25 0.87 -2.29
C LEU A 5 4.81 1.64 -3.47
N GLY A 6 3.98 1.99 -4.45
CA GLY A 6 4.45 2.79 -5.57
C GLY A 6 4.85 4.20 -5.15
N GLN A 7 4.14 4.80 -4.20
CA GLN A 7 4.50 6.12 -3.68
C GLN A 7 5.79 6.08 -2.83
N LYS A 8 5.95 5.08 -1.94
CA LYS A 8 7.16 4.96 -1.11
C LYS A 8 8.36 4.42 -1.90
N ALA A 9 8.15 3.51 -2.86
CA ALA A 9 9.17 3.11 -3.82
C ALA A 9 9.58 4.29 -4.70
N LEU A 10 8.65 5.14 -5.16
CA LEU A 10 9.02 6.34 -5.90
C LEU A 10 9.81 7.33 -5.04
N HIS A 11 9.54 7.44 -3.75
CA HIS A 11 10.37 8.24 -2.84
C HIS A 11 11.78 7.63 -2.71
N LEU A 12 11.89 6.31 -2.51
CA LEU A 12 13.16 5.57 -2.48
C LEU A 12 13.91 5.61 -3.83
N PHE A 13 13.21 5.67 -4.97
CA PHE A 13 13.78 5.85 -6.31
C PHE A 13 14.08 7.32 -6.65
N GLN A 14 13.34 8.30 -6.12
CA GLN A 14 13.70 9.72 -6.21
C GLN A 14 14.99 9.98 -5.44
N CYS A 15 15.21 9.24 -4.35
CA CYS A 15 16.49 9.20 -3.66
C CYS A 15 17.64 8.65 -4.53
N TYR A 16 17.38 7.92 -5.63
CA TYR A 16 18.42 7.58 -6.64
C TYR A 16 19.02 8.83 -7.30
N ARG A 17 18.18 9.82 -7.61
CA ARG A 17 18.63 11.10 -8.18
C ARG A 17 19.45 11.90 -7.17
N ILE A 18 19.10 11.83 -5.89
CA ILE A 18 19.81 12.49 -4.79
C ILE A 18 21.13 11.76 -4.47
N SER A 19 21.12 10.42 -4.49
CA SER A 19 22.26 9.56 -4.16
C SER A 19 23.44 9.72 -5.12
N ARG A 20 23.25 10.19 -6.36
CA ARG A 20 24.38 10.52 -7.25
C ARG A 20 25.11 11.83 -6.88
N ARG A 21 24.54 12.65 -6.00
CA ARG A 21 25.19 13.88 -5.48
C ARG A 21 25.82 13.72 -4.10
N CYS A 22 25.33 12.77 -3.28
CA CYS A 22 25.85 12.56 -1.94
C CYS A 22 26.91 11.44 -1.93
N LYS A 23 28.20 11.82 -1.94
CA LYS A 23 29.29 10.95 -1.47
C LYS A 23 29.42 11.14 0.05
N LEU A 24 28.86 10.27 0.89
CA LEU A 24 29.10 10.32 2.35
C LEU A 24 28.77 8.98 3.04
N GLY A 25 29.66 8.56 3.95
CA GLY A 25 29.39 7.76 5.16
C GLY A 25 29.12 6.25 5.03
N SER A 26 29.96 5.43 5.67
CA SER A 26 30.03 3.96 5.62
C SER A 26 28.89 3.16 6.31
N SER A 27 27.83 3.80 6.80
CA SER A 27 26.75 3.10 7.55
C SER A 27 25.33 3.27 6.97
N SER A 28 25.17 4.08 5.91
CA SER A 28 23.87 4.31 5.26
C SER A 28 23.71 3.40 4.04
N ARG A 29 22.60 2.65 3.94
CA ARG A 29 22.41 1.61 2.92
C ARG A 29 21.08 1.75 2.20
N THR A 30 21.08 2.53 1.13
CA THR A 30 20.04 2.41 0.10
C THR A 30 20.49 1.50 -1.03
N VAL A 31 19.54 0.93 -1.78
CA VAL A 31 19.81 0.04 -2.93
C VAL A 31 20.75 0.70 -3.94
N CYS A 32 20.61 2.01 -4.13
CA CYS A 32 21.41 2.79 -5.05
C CYS A 32 22.87 2.95 -4.59
N GLN A 33 23.09 3.15 -3.30
CA GLN A 33 24.42 3.20 -2.69
C GLN A 33 25.10 1.83 -2.67
N LEU A 34 24.32 0.75 -2.53
CA LEU A 34 24.82 -0.63 -2.56
C LEU A 34 25.22 -1.09 -3.98
N TYR A 35 24.65 -0.50 -5.03
CA TYR A 35 24.88 -0.88 -6.41
C TYR A 35 25.12 0.34 -7.32
N PRO A 36 26.25 1.06 -7.16
CA PRO A 36 26.49 2.35 -7.83
C PRO A 36 26.55 2.26 -9.37
N ASN A 37 26.97 1.11 -9.89
CA ASN A 37 27.12 0.87 -11.34
C ASN A 37 25.96 0.05 -11.93
N ALA A 38 24.92 -0.25 -11.16
CA ALA A 38 23.79 -1.03 -11.66
C ALA A 38 22.92 -0.22 -12.63
N ILE A 39 22.48 -0.88 -13.70
CA ILE A 39 21.48 -0.35 -14.62
C ILE A 39 20.09 -0.35 -13.97
N PRO A 40 19.13 0.46 -14.44
CA PRO A 40 17.81 0.60 -13.81
C PRO A 40 17.05 -0.71 -13.61
N SER A 41 17.06 -1.61 -14.60
CA SER A 41 16.44 -2.95 -14.49
C SER A 41 17.01 -3.77 -13.33
N MET A 42 18.33 -3.73 -13.13
CA MET A 42 18.98 -4.37 -11.99
C MET A 42 18.58 -3.69 -10.68
N LEU A 43 18.52 -2.36 -10.62
CA LEU A 43 18.14 -1.63 -9.41
C LEU A 43 16.73 -1.99 -8.94
N VAL A 44 15.78 -2.16 -9.86
CA VAL A 44 14.41 -2.59 -9.53
C VAL A 44 14.40 -4.00 -8.93
N SER A 45 15.10 -4.95 -9.54
CA SER A 45 15.24 -6.30 -8.97
C SER A 45 15.93 -6.27 -7.58
N ARG A 46 17.04 -5.53 -7.46
CA ARG A 46 17.75 -5.37 -6.19
C ARG A 46 16.90 -4.71 -5.12
N PHE A 47 16.01 -3.79 -5.48
CA PHE A 47 15.10 -3.13 -4.56
C PHE A 47 14.19 -4.13 -3.87
N PHE A 48 13.46 -4.94 -4.64
CA PHE A 48 12.57 -5.96 -4.07
C PHE A 48 13.35 -6.98 -3.25
N ARG A 49 14.51 -7.42 -3.74
CA ARG A 49 15.34 -8.39 -3.03
C ARG A 49 15.86 -7.89 -1.68
N VAL A 50 16.30 -6.63 -1.61
CA VAL A 50 16.79 -6.01 -0.37
C VAL A 50 15.64 -5.82 0.62
N TYR A 51 14.54 -5.21 0.20
CA TYR A 51 13.44 -4.86 1.12
C TYR A 51 12.57 -6.05 1.52
N THR A 52 12.56 -7.14 0.75
CA THR A 52 11.98 -8.41 1.18
C THR A 52 12.73 -9.02 2.38
N ARG A 53 14.04 -8.79 2.48
CA ARG A 53 14.90 -9.33 3.54
C ARG A 53 15.26 -8.29 4.61
N TRP A 54 14.74 -7.07 4.49
CA TRP A 54 15.09 -5.98 5.39
C TRP A 54 14.48 -6.20 6.77
N ARG A 55 15.28 -6.00 7.81
CA ARG A 55 14.82 -6.04 9.20
C ARG A 55 14.34 -4.64 9.57
N TRP A 56 13.04 -4.40 9.45
CA TRP A 56 12.41 -3.06 9.57
C TRP A 56 12.55 -2.35 10.92
N LEU A 57 13.06 -3.02 11.96
CA LEU A 57 13.54 -2.34 13.17
C LEU A 57 14.76 -1.43 12.90
N ASN A 58 15.49 -1.68 11.80
CA ASN A 58 16.60 -0.82 11.37
C ASN A 58 16.09 0.26 10.41
N PRO A 59 16.42 1.54 10.65
CA PRO A 59 16.01 2.63 9.78
C PRO A 59 16.71 2.56 8.42
N VAL A 60 15.97 2.93 7.38
CA VAL A 60 16.53 3.20 6.06
C VAL A 60 17.03 4.64 6.06
N MET A 61 18.34 4.81 5.90
CA MET A 61 19.02 6.12 5.91
C MET A 61 19.85 6.30 4.65
N LEU A 62 19.91 7.55 4.17
CA LEU A 62 20.75 7.96 3.03
C LEU A 62 22.10 8.54 3.47
N CYS A 63 22.12 9.21 4.62
CA CYS A 63 23.29 9.79 5.27
C CYS A 63 23.18 9.57 6.78
N SER A 64 24.28 9.79 7.50
CA SER A 64 24.24 9.88 8.96
C SER A 64 23.29 10.99 9.39
N ILE A 65 22.61 10.78 10.51
CA ILE A 65 21.83 11.82 11.16
C ILE A 65 22.84 12.78 11.79
N GLU A 66 22.86 14.02 11.29
CA GLU A 66 23.68 15.09 11.83
C GLU A 66 22.81 15.94 12.77
N GLU A 67 23.37 16.26 13.93
CA GLU A 67 22.79 17.22 14.87
C GLU A 67 23.31 18.62 14.50
N ASP A 68 22.42 19.60 14.45
CA ASP A 68 22.73 21.00 14.13
C ASP A 68 22.37 21.89 15.33
N GLU A 69 23.02 23.05 15.44
CA GLU A 69 22.96 23.98 16.58
C GLU A 69 21.58 24.63 16.76
N LEU A 70 20.71 24.52 15.76
CA LEU A 70 19.36 25.11 15.75
C LEU A 70 18.37 24.44 16.73
N GLY A 71 18.73 23.27 17.29
CA GLY A 71 17.95 22.62 18.36
C GLY A 71 16.57 22.08 17.95
N PHE A 72 16.29 21.96 16.65
CA PHE A 72 15.05 21.34 16.17
C PHE A 72 15.01 19.84 16.53
N PRO A 73 13.81 19.26 16.75
CA PRO A 73 13.67 17.85 17.04
C PRO A 73 14.12 17.01 15.84
N VAL A 74 15.05 16.08 16.11
CA VAL A 74 15.58 15.12 15.13
C VAL A 74 15.11 13.73 15.53
N TRP A 75 14.79 12.89 14.54
CA TRP A 75 14.40 11.50 14.77
C TRP A 75 15.51 10.74 15.48
N ASP A 76 15.22 10.27 16.70
CA ASP A 76 16.16 9.49 17.50
C ASP A 76 15.39 8.57 18.46
N PRO A 77 15.36 7.25 18.18
CA PRO A 77 14.73 6.27 19.07
C PRO A 77 15.28 6.28 20.49
N TRP A 78 16.54 6.65 20.72
CA TRP A 78 17.12 6.63 22.05
C TRP A 78 16.64 7.81 22.89
N LYS A 79 16.55 9.00 22.30
CA LYS A 79 16.10 10.23 22.98
C LYS A 79 14.58 10.35 23.06
N ASN A 80 13.86 9.95 22.00
CA ASN A 80 12.41 10.12 21.91
C ASN A 80 11.69 8.76 21.97
N PRO A 81 10.93 8.47 23.05
CA PRO A 81 10.18 7.22 23.17
C PRO A 81 9.19 6.97 22.03
N ARG A 82 8.64 8.02 21.40
CA ARG A 82 7.69 7.88 20.27
C ARG A 82 8.36 7.24 19.06
N ASP A 83 9.62 7.57 18.81
CA ASP A 83 10.38 7.09 17.66
C ASP A 83 10.70 5.60 17.76
N ARG A 84 10.75 5.04 18.98
CA ARG A 84 10.96 3.60 19.24
C ARG A 84 9.84 2.72 18.70
N PHE A 85 8.63 3.26 18.57
CA PHE A 85 7.46 2.51 18.12
C PHE A 85 7.24 2.58 16.60
N HIS A 86 8.14 3.22 15.84
CA HIS A 86 8.04 3.26 14.39
C HIS A 86 8.34 1.89 13.75
N HIS A 87 7.40 1.37 12.98
CA HIS A 87 7.49 0.02 12.40
C HIS A 87 8.35 -0.06 11.12
N MET A 88 8.48 1.03 10.38
CA MET A 88 9.19 1.09 9.10
C MET A 88 9.87 2.45 8.94
N PRO A 89 10.96 2.75 9.66
CA PRO A 89 11.55 4.08 9.64
C PRO A 89 12.32 4.34 8.32
N ILE A 90 11.90 5.36 7.58
CA ILE A 90 12.60 5.86 6.39
C ILE A 90 12.93 7.33 6.64
N ILE A 91 14.21 7.61 6.89
CA ILE A 91 14.64 8.89 7.45
C ILE A 91 14.96 9.89 6.32
N THR A 92 14.44 11.11 6.44
CA THR A 92 14.75 12.21 5.51
C THR A 92 16.22 12.62 5.66
N PRO A 93 16.91 12.93 4.55
CA PRO A 93 18.36 13.18 4.59
C PRO A 93 18.73 14.60 5.03
N ALA A 94 17.80 15.55 4.97
CA ALA A 94 18.07 16.94 5.31
C ALA A 94 17.65 17.22 6.76
N TYR A 95 18.44 18.04 7.45
CA TYR A 95 18.14 18.51 8.79
C TYR A 95 16.87 19.40 8.81
N PRO A 96 15.99 19.26 9.82
CA PRO A 96 15.97 18.19 10.82
C PRO A 96 15.58 16.84 10.21
N CYS A 97 16.37 15.79 10.47
CA CYS A 97 16.10 14.46 9.95
C CYS A 97 14.86 13.87 10.63
N MET A 98 13.87 13.45 9.85
CA MET A 98 12.58 12.97 10.35
C MET A 98 12.17 11.66 9.68
N ASN A 99 11.33 10.86 10.35
CA ASN A 99 10.76 9.67 9.74
C ASN A 99 9.63 10.04 8.76
N SER A 100 9.83 9.78 7.47
CA SER A 100 8.83 10.02 6.41
C SER A 100 7.71 8.98 6.36
N SER A 101 7.84 7.87 7.09
CA SER A 101 6.89 6.76 7.14
C SER A 101 6.37 6.50 8.56
N TYR A 102 6.24 7.56 9.37
CA TYR A 102 5.72 7.50 10.75
C TYR A 102 4.28 6.97 10.84
N ASN A 103 3.50 7.11 9.78
CA ASN A 103 2.12 6.65 9.73
C ASN A 103 1.97 5.14 9.44
N VAL A 104 3.05 4.42 9.16
CA VAL A 104 2.99 2.96 8.93
C VAL A 104 2.58 2.25 10.21
N SER A 105 1.46 1.52 10.16
CA SER A 105 0.99 0.58 11.18
C SER A 105 1.50 -0.84 10.93
N ILE A 106 1.25 -1.77 11.86
CA ILE A 106 1.58 -3.19 11.69
C ILE A 106 0.84 -3.77 10.48
N SER A 107 -0.46 -3.48 10.31
CA SER A 107 -1.23 -3.99 9.16
C SER A 107 -0.69 -3.50 7.84
N THR A 108 -0.40 -2.19 7.73
CA THR A 108 0.14 -1.62 6.49
C THR A 108 1.54 -2.13 6.19
N LEU A 109 2.39 -2.33 7.20
CA LEU A 109 3.70 -2.96 7.03
C LEU A 109 3.58 -4.39 6.52
N CYS A 110 2.65 -5.19 7.05
CA CYS A 110 2.43 -6.56 6.57
C CYS A 110 2.06 -6.58 5.08
N VAL A 111 1.12 -5.72 4.65
CA VAL A 111 0.78 -5.58 3.24
C VAL A 111 2.00 -5.17 2.41
N MET A 112 2.82 -4.23 2.92
CA MET A 112 4.02 -3.82 2.21
C MET A 112 5.02 -4.96 2.03
N ILE A 113 5.24 -5.77 3.07
CA ILE A 113 6.13 -6.94 3.03
C ILE A 113 5.63 -7.98 2.01
N GLU A 114 4.34 -8.30 2.01
CA GLU A 114 3.74 -9.23 1.05
C GLU A 114 3.92 -8.75 -0.40
N GLN A 115 3.74 -7.46 -0.62
CA GLN A 115 3.92 -6.87 -1.95
C GLN A 115 5.40 -6.75 -2.35
N PHE A 116 6.33 -6.56 -1.40
CA PHE A 116 7.76 -6.66 -1.69
C PHE A 116 8.13 -8.08 -2.14
N GLN A 117 7.61 -9.10 -1.46
CA GLN A 117 7.79 -10.51 -1.84
C GLN A 117 7.20 -10.81 -3.22
N TYR A 118 5.99 -10.33 -3.49
CA TYR A 118 5.33 -10.46 -4.79
C TYR A 118 6.16 -9.81 -5.91
N GLY A 119 6.63 -8.58 -5.69
CA GLY A 119 7.51 -7.89 -6.65
C GLY A 119 8.84 -8.61 -6.85
N ASN A 120 9.44 -9.16 -5.78
CA ASN A 120 10.68 -9.94 -5.88
C ASN A 120 10.47 -11.18 -6.77
N LYS A 121 9.37 -11.90 -6.59
CA LYS A 121 9.04 -13.07 -7.41
C LYS A 121 8.89 -12.72 -8.90
N ILE A 122 8.19 -11.62 -9.21
CA ILE A 122 8.06 -11.15 -10.60
C ILE A 122 9.43 -10.77 -11.17
N CYS A 123 10.27 -10.07 -10.40
CA CYS A 123 11.62 -9.73 -10.84
C CYS A 123 12.47 -10.99 -11.11
N GLU A 124 12.37 -12.03 -10.30
CA GLU A 124 13.03 -13.32 -10.55
C GLU A 124 12.52 -13.98 -11.85
N GLU A 125 11.21 -13.93 -12.10
CA GLU A 125 10.62 -14.44 -13.37
C GLU A 125 11.07 -13.62 -14.59
N ILE A 126 11.20 -12.29 -14.47
CA ILE A 126 11.74 -11.42 -15.53
C ILE A 126 13.21 -11.75 -15.81
N GLU A 127 14.04 -11.94 -14.77
CA GLU A 127 15.46 -12.31 -14.92
C GLU A 127 15.62 -13.68 -15.62
N LEU A 128 14.69 -14.61 -15.38
CA LEU A 128 14.61 -15.91 -16.05
C LEU A 128 13.91 -15.87 -17.42
N ASN A 129 13.54 -14.68 -17.92
CA ASN A 129 12.80 -14.46 -19.16
C ASN A 129 11.44 -15.18 -19.22
N LYS A 130 10.79 -15.42 -18.08
CA LYS A 130 9.46 -16.04 -17.94
C LYS A 130 8.33 -15.02 -17.86
N ALA A 131 8.62 -13.78 -17.47
CA ALA A 131 7.67 -12.68 -17.37
C ALA A 131 8.18 -11.44 -18.12
N GLN A 132 7.30 -10.45 -18.32
CA GLN A 132 7.64 -9.13 -18.86
C GLN A 132 7.47 -8.07 -17.77
N TRP A 133 8.07 -6.89 -17.96
CA TRP A 133 8.00 -5.81 -16.99
C TRP A 133 6.57 -5.32 -16.69
N ASP A 134 5.65 -5.44 -17.65
CA ASP A 134 4.25 -5.06 -17.47
C ASP A 134 3.59 -5.80 -16.29
N ALA A 135 3.98 -7.05 -16.05
CA ALA A 135 3.47 -7.86 -14.94
C ALA A 135 3.76 -7.23 -13.56
N LEU A 136 4.87 -6.50 -13.42
CA LEU A 136 5.23 -5.81 -12.18
C LEU A 136 4.31 -4.62 -11.89
N PHE A 137 3.81 -3.98 -12.96
CA PHE A 137 2.97 -2.79 -12.90
C PHE A 137 1.48 -3.09 -13.04
N GLU A 138 1.07 -4.36 -13.04
CA GLU A 138 -0.34 -4.70 -13.02
C GLU A 138 -1.05 -4.06 -11.80
N PRO A 139 -2.23 -3.44 -12.01
CA PRO A 139 -3.01 -2.84 -10.94
C PRO A 139 -3.32 -3.85 -9.84
N TYR A 140 -3.20 -3.40 -8.58
CA TYR A 140 -3.60 -4.22 -7.45
C TYR A 140 -5.13 -4.23 -7.32
N LEU A 141 -5.75 -5.40 -7.45
CA LEU A 141 -7.20 -5.58 -7.37
C LEU A 141 -7.68 -5.56 -5.92
N PHE A 142 -7.65 -4.38 -5.30
CA PHE A 142 -7.99 -4.20 -3.88
C PHE A 142 -9.37 -4.77 -3.52
N PHE A 143 -10.39 -4.48 -4.32
CA PHE A 143 -11.78 -4.95 -4.11
C PHE A 143 -11.99 -6.44 -4.42
N GLU A 144 -10.96 -7.14 -4.89
CA GLU A 144 -10.97 -8.60 -5.06
C GLU A 144 -10.09 -9.33 -4.03
N ALA A 145 -9.11 -8.64 -3.44
CA ALA A 145 -8.09 -9.20 -2.57
C ALA A 145 -8.60 -9.67 -1.18
N TYR A 146 -9.67 -9.07 -0.66
CA TYR A 146 -10.18 -9.34 0.69
C TYR A 146 -11.54 -10.02 0.66
N LYS A 147 -11.84 -10.82 1.67
CA LYS A 147 -13.17 -11.45 1.84
C LYS A 147 -14.19 -10.47 2.42
N ASN A 148 -13.73 -9.59 3.31
CA ASN A 148 -14.53 -8.60 4.03
C ASN A 148 -13.85 -7.24 3.92
N TYR A 149 -14.66 -6.20 3.92
CA TYR A 149 -14.25 -4.81 3.87
C TYR A 149 -14.98 -4.04 4.96
N LEU A 150 -14.37 -2.96 5.41
CA LEU A 150 -15.01 -1.90 6.17
C LEU A 150 -15.28 -0.75 5.20
N GLN A 151 -16.54 -0.32 5.11
CA GLN A 151 -16.96 0.86 4.37
C GLN A 151 -17.18 1.98 5.37
N VAL A 152 -16.47 3.10 5.18
CA VAL A 152 -16.61 4.33 5.96
C VAL A 152 -17.28 5.37 5.07
N ASP A 153 -18.59 5.49 5.21
CA ASP A 153 -19.39 6.51 4.53
C ASP A 153 -19.34 7.82 5.31
N ILE A 154 -19.14 8.91 4.59
CA ILE A 154 -19.08 10.27 5.12
C ILE A 154 -20.14 11.06 4.36
N VAL A 155 -21.02 11.71 5.11
CA VAL A 155 -22.15 12.47 4.54
C VAL A 155 -22.16 13.88 5.08
N SER A 156 -22.70 14.79 4.28
CA SER A 156 -22.97 16.18 4.64
C SER A 156 -24.24 16.66 3.94
N ALA A 157 -24.84 17.74 4.42
CA ALA A 157 -25.95 18.40 3.75
C ALA A 157 -25.50 19.06 2.43
N ASP A 158 -24.30 19.64 2.41
CA ASP A 158 -23.74 20.40 1.30
C ASP A 158 -22.29 19.97 0.97
N ALA A 159 -21.89 20.26 -0.26
CA ALA A 159 -20.61 19.81 -0.82
C ALA A 159 -19.39 20.51 -0.22
N ASP A 160 -19.54 21.77 0.19
CA ASP A 160 -18.47 22.53 0.84
C ASP A 160 -18.21 21.99 2.25
N ASP A 161 -19.27 21.72 3.00
CA ASP A 161 -19.15 21.07 4.32
C ASP A 161 -18.63 19.64 4.18
N LEU A 162 -19.02 18.90 3.14
CA LEU A 162 -18.45 17.57 2.86
C LEU A 162 -16.93 17.66 2.65
N LEU A 163 -16.43 18.68 1.94
CA LEU A 163 -15.01 18.81 1.65
C LEU A 163 -14.17 18.96 2.92
N VAL A 164 -14.63 19.78 3.87
CA VAL A 164 -13.92 19.96 5.15
C VAL A 164 -14.12 18.74 6.05
N TRP A 165 -15.35 18.21 6.09
CA TRP A 165 -15.70 17.04 6.90
C TRP A 165 -14.93 15.78 6.48
N LYS A 166 -14.86 15.49 5.17
CA LYS A 166 -14.09 14.37 4.65
C LYS A 166 -12.59 14.53 4.91
N GLY A 167 -12.08 15.76 4.91
CA GLY A 167 -10.69 16.05 5.30
C GLY A 167 -10.42 15.71 6.76
N TRP A 168 -11.33 16.13 7.66
CA TRP A 168 -11.24 15.83 9.09
C TRP A 168 -11.31 14.33 9.37
N VAL A 169 -12.31 13.63 8.84
CA VAL A 169 -12.48 12.19 9.01
C VAL A 169 -11.32 11.43 8.36
N GLY A 170 -10.98 11.79 7.12
CA GLY A 170 -9.87 11.22 6.36
C GLY A 170 -8.60 11.22 7.19
N SER A 171 -8.20 12.37 7.74
CA SER A 171 -6.98 12.52 8.55
C SER A 171 -6.91 11.58 9.78
N ARG A 172 -8.04 10.99 10.19
CA ARG A 172 -8.16 10.10 11.35
C ARG A 172 -8.41 8.64 10.99
N LEU A 173 -8.58 8.28 9.71
CA LEU A 173 -8.82 6.88 9.33
C LEU A 173 -7.67 5.95 9.75
N ARG A 174 -6.45 6.48 9.88
CA ARG A 174 -5.33 5.76 10.50
C ARG A 174 -5.62 5.38 11.95
N GLN A 175 -6.28 6.22 12.74
CA GLN A 175 -6.64 5.90 14.12
C GLN A 175 -7.60 4.72 14.18
N LEU A 176 -8.55 4.62 13.23
CA LEU A 176 -9.42 3.45 13.11
C LEU A 176 -8.60 2.17 12.87
N THR A 177 -7.61 2.20 11.97
CA THR A 177 -6.66 1.07 11.79
C THR A 177 -6.00 0.69 13.11
N LEU A 178 -5.45 1.66 13.84
CA LEU A 178 -4.74 1.41 15.09
C LEU A 178 -5.65 0.88 16.21
N LYS A 179 -6.87 1.40 16.34
CA LYS A 179 -7.84 0.89 17.33
C LYS A 179 -8.27 -0.54 16.99
N ILE A 180 -8.50 -0.87 15.72
CA ILE A 180 -8.79 -2.26 15.29
C ILE A 180 -7.61 -3.18 15.62
N GLU A 181 -6.37 -2.76 15.32
CA GLU A 181 -5.17 -3.53 15.67
C GLU A 181 -5.06 -3.75 17.18
N ARG A 182 -5.33 -2.72 18.00
CA ARG A 182 -5.31 -2.78 19.46
C ARG A 182 -6.37 -3.74 20.00
N ASP A 183 -7.64 -3.56 19.61
CA ASP A 183 -8.77 -4.27 20.20
C ASP A 183 -8.85 -5.73 19.75
N THR A 184 -8.20 -6.06 18.64
CA THR A 184 -8.08 -7.45 18.15
C THR A 184 -6.74 -8.09 18.48
N ASN A 185 -5.89 -7.46 19.30
CA ASN A 185 -4.54 -7.93 19.63
C ASN A 185 -3.69 -8.25 18.37
N GLY A 186 -3.87 -7.46 17.31
CA GLY A 186 -3.19 -7.62 16.02
C GLY A 186 -3.63 -8.84 15.19
N MET A 187 -4.73 -9.51 15.59
CA MET A 187 -5.26 -10.68 14.88
C MET A 187 -6.05 -10.28 13.63
N LEU A 188 -6.71 -9.13 13.65
CA LEU A 188 -7.39 -8.55 12.49
C LEU A 188 -6.52 -7.44 11.91
N GLN A 189 -6.03 -7.67 10.69
CA GLN A 189 -5.29 -6.69 9.92
C GLN A 189 -6.24 -5.88 9.05
N CYS A 190 -5.97 -4.57 9.00
CA CYS A 190 -6.77 -3.61 8.26
C CYS A 190 -5.91 -2.91 7.21
N HIS A 191 -6.25 -3.07 5.93
CA HIS A 191 -5.58 -2.43 4.80
C HIS A 191 -6.45 -1.28 4.26
N PRO A 192 -6.17 -0.01 4.62
CA PRO A 192 -6.91 1.11 4.06
C PRO A 192 -6.65 1.26 2.56
N TYR A 193 -7.72 1.51 1.80
CA TYR A 193 -7.63 1.96 0.42
C TYR A 193 -7.40 3.48 0.39
N PRO A 194 -6.41 3.98 -0.37
CA PRO A 194 -6.01 5.39 -0.28
C PRO A 194 -7.01 6.37 -0.90
N ASN A 195 -7.85 5.90 -1.81
CA ASN A 195 -8.71 6.75 -2.63
C ASN A 195 -10.16 6.75 -2.10
N GLU A 196 -10.81 7.91 -2.20
CA GLU A 196 -12.24 8.05 -1.93
C GLU A 196 -13.06 7.58 -3.12
N HIS A 197 -14.28 7.11 -2.83
CA HIS A 197 -15.28 6.76 -3.83
C HIS A 197 -16.55 7.56 -3.60
N VAL A 198 -17.20 7.96 -4.67
CA VAL A 198 -18.47 8.68 -4.62
C VAL A 198 -19.52 7.84 -5.34
N ASP A 199 -20.66 7.67 -4.70
CA ASP A 199 -21.82 7.05 -5.33
C ASP A 199 -22.63 8.12 -6.06
N THR A 200 -22.48 8.18 -7.38
CA THR A 200 -23.19 9.16 -8.21
C THR A 200 -24.69 8.94 -8.29
N SER A 201 -25.21 7.82 -7.78
CA SER A 201 -26.65 7.59 -7.68
C SER A 201 -27.30 8.33 -6.50
N LYS A 202 -26.50 8.73 -5.50
CA LYS A 202 -27.00 9.45 -4.32
C LYS A 202 -27.14 10.94 -4.64
N GLN A 203 -28.26 11.52 -4.21
CA GLN A 203 -28.58 12.94 -4.44
C GLN A 203 -28.04 13.89 -3.35
N PHE A 204 -27.30 13.38 -2.37
CA PHE A 204 -26.72 14.16 -1.28
C PHE A 204 -25.20 14.07 -1.31
N ALA A 205 -24.54 15.04 -0.67
CA ALA A 205 -23.08 15.11 -0.61
C ALA A 205 -22.53 13.92 0.20
N HIS A 206 -21.85 13.00 -0.49
CA HIS A 206 -21.35 11.75 0.08
C HIS A 206 -19.98 11.38 -0.48
N CYS A 207 -19.14 10.78 0.36
CA CYS A 207 -17.99 9.99 -0.08
C CYS A 207 -17.80 8.76 0.80
N ALA A 208 -17.12 7.75 0.28
CA ALA A 208 -16.84 6.49 0.95
C ALA A 208 -15.36 6.14 0.89
N PHE A 209 -14.80 5.72 2.02
CA PHE A 209 -13.50 5.06 2.10
C PHE A 209 -13.69 3.57 2.38
N PHE A 210 -12.76 2.76 1.88
CA PHE A 210 -12.79 1.32 2.07
C PHE A 210 -11.52 0.82 2.76
N MET A 211 -11.66 -0.18 3.62
CA MET A 211 -10.54 -0.85 4.26
C MET A 211 -10.70 -2.36 4.15
N GLY A 212 -9.71 -3.05 3.59
CA GLY A 212 -9.70 -4.50 3.44
C GLY A 212 -9.40 -5.16 4.77
N LEU A 213 -10.21 -6.15 5.16
CA LEU A 213 -10.03 -6.88 6.41
C LEU A 213 -9.46 -8.27 6.13
N HIS A 214 -8.35 -8.58 6.80
CA HIS A 214 -7.69 -9.88 6.73
C HIS A 214 -7.33 -10.40 8.11
N ARG A 215 -7.40 -11.72 8.32
CA ARG A 215 -6.92 -12.32 9.56
C ARG A 215 -5.44 -12.64 9.40
N LYS A 216 -4.65 -12.39 10.43
CA LYS A 216 -3.26 -12.83 10.44
C LYS A 216 -3.20 -14.35 10.26
N VAL A 217 -2.53 -14.82 9.20
CA VAL A 217 -2.37 -16.24 8.87
C VAL A 217 -1.35 -16.87 9.82
N GLY A 218 -1.66 -18.06 10.38
CA GLY A 218 -0.72 -18.84 11.19
C GLY A 218 -1.17 -19.16 12.63
N VAL A 219 -2.39 -18.80 13.03
CA VAL A 219 -2.97 -19.23 14.31
C VAL A 219 -3.92 -20.41 14.07
N ILE A 220 -3.46 -21.61 14.44
CA ILE A 220 -4.23 -22.86 14.37
C ILE A 220 -5.41 -22.74 15.35
N GLY A 221 -6.65 -22.78 14.84
CA GLY A 221 -7.86 -22.96 15.67
C GLY A 221 -8.95 -21.89 15.61
N GLN A 222 -8.83 -20.81 14.81
CA GLN A 222 -9.83 -19.72 14.80
C GLN A 222 -10.38 -19.34 13.41
N GLU A 223 -10.58 -20.31 12.52
CA GLU A 223 -11.17 -20.04 11.19
C GLU A 223 -12.64 -19.55 11.23
N GLY A 224 -13.28 -19.49 12.41
CA GLY A 224 -14.66 -19.03 12.61
C GLY A 224 -14.90 -17.92 13.63
N GLN A 225 -13.88 -17.41 14.34
CA GLN A 225 -14.12 -16.43 15.42
C GLN A 225 -14.51 -15.06 14.86
N GLN A 226 -15.77 -14.63 14.96
CA GLN A 226 -16.14 -13.28 14.54
C GLN A 226 -15.46 -12.23 15.44
N PHE A 227 -14.76 -11.27 14.84
CA PHE A 227 -14.27 -10.11 15.58
C PHE A 227 -15.41 -9.11 15.70
N ASP A 228 -15.79 -8.80 16.93
CA ASP A 228 -16.74 -7.73 17.19
C ASP A 228 -15.97 -6.40 17.28
N ILE A 229 -16.07 -5.59 16.23
CA ILE A 229 -15.42 -4.27 16.14
C ILE A 229 -16.40 -3.13 16.41
N ARG A 230 -17.62 -3.40 16.90
CA ARG A 230 -18.63 -2.37 17.15
C ARG A 230 -18.17 -1.34 18.17
N GLY A 231 -17.62 -1.80 19.30
CA GLY A 231 -17.07 -0.91 20.33
C GLY A 231 -15.91 -0.04 19.81
N THR A 232 -15.02 -0.62 19.01
CA THR A 232 -13.92 0.09 18.33
C THR A 232 -14.43 1.20 17.40
N VAL A 233 -15.48 0.88 16.64
CA VAL A 233 -16.15 1.83 15.74
C VAL A 233 -16.83 2.94 16.52
N ASP A 234 -17.52 2.63 17.61
CA ASP A 234 -18.19 3.62 18.44
C ASP A 234 -17.19 4.56 19.12
N GLU A 235 -16.07 4.04 19.62
CA GLU A 235 -14.96 4.87 20.14
C GLU A 235 -14.39 5.80 19.06
N PHE A 236 -14.20 5.29 17.84
CA PHE A 236 -13.75 6.11 16.71
C PHE A 236 -14.76 7.20 16.33
N ARG A 237 -16.06 6.89 16.32
CA ARG A 237 -17.12 7.88 16.08
C ARG A 237 -17.12 8.98 17.14
N GLN A 238 -16.97 8.62 18.41
CA GLN A 238 -16.88 9.58 19.51
C GLN A 238 -15.65 10.50 19.34
N GLU A 239 -14.50 9.94 18.98
CA GLU A 239 -13.29 10.72 18.69
C GLU A 239 -13.48 11.70 17.54
N ILE A 240 -14.22 11.32 16.49
CA ILE A 240 -14.51 12.23 15.38
C ILE A 240 -15.51 13.31 15.80
N SER A 241 -16.49 12.99 16.65
CA SER A 241 -17.56 13.91 17.05
C SER A 241 -17.08 15.15 17.83
N ILE A 242 -15.84 15.16 18.32
CA ILE A 242 -15.24 16.34 18.97
C ILE A 242 -14.92 17.48 17.98
N TYR A 243 -15.26 17.31 16.70
CA TYR A 243 -15.01 18.30 15.66
C TYR A 243 -15.72 19.61 15.97
N LEU A 244 -14.93 20.66 16.22
CA LEU A 244 -15.44 21.97 16.67
C LEU A 244 -16.39 22.63 15.67
N TYR A 245 -16.22 22.37 14.37
CA TYR A 245 -17.01 22.97 13.28
C TYR A 245 -18.09 22.02 12.76
N TRP A 246 -18.52 21.05 13.58
CA TRP A 246 -19.60 20.15 13.22
C TRP A 246 -20.89 20.93 12.93
N LYS A 247 -21.61 20.51 11.89
CA LYS A 247 -22.88 21.10 11.47
C LYS A 247 -23.94 20.01 11.30
N PRO A 248 -25.24 20.34 11.47
CA PRO A 248 -26.32 19.41 11.17
C PRO A 248 -26.22 18.84 9.76
N GLY A 249 -26.27 17.51 9.64
CA GLY A 249 -26.10 16.80 8.37
C GLY A 249 -24.71 16.18 8.17
N MET A 250 -23.70 16.61 8.94
CA MET A 250 -22.40 15.92 8.99
C MET A 250 -22.53 14.64 9.81
N ASP A 251 -22.37 13.49 9.16
CA ASP A 251 -22.36 12.19 9.83
C ASP A 251 -21.32 11.26 9.17
N ILE A 252 -21.00 10.20 9.89
CA ILE A 252 -20.14 9.12 9.46
C ILE A 252 -20.90 7.81 9.68
N TYR A 253 -20.77 6.83 8.79
CA TYR A 253 -21.27 5.48 9.00
C TYR A 253 -20.17 4.49 8.68
N VAL A 254 -19.94 3.55 9.60
CA VAL A 254 -18.93 2.52 9.43
C VAL A 254 -19.65 1.17 9.40
N SER A 255 -19.61 0.50 8.25
CA SER A 255 -20.32 -0.75 8.02
C SER A 255 -19.39 -1.83 7.49
N GLN A 256 -19.62 -3.07 7.92
CA GLN A 256 -18.88 -4.22 7.38
C GLN A 256 -19.59 -4.74 6.13
N VAL A 257 -18.85 -4.83 5.02
CA VAL A 257 -19.38 -5.29 3.73
C VAL A 257 -18.59 -6.51 3.26
N ARG A 258 -19.30 -7.59 2.90
CA ARG A 258 -18.66 -8.76 2.28
C ARG A 258 -18.27 -8.43 0.86
N ARG A 259 -17.19 -9.02 0.33
CA ARG A 259 -16.77 -8.81 -1.08
C ARG A 259 -17.91 -8.94 -2.09
N LYS A 260 -18.81 -9.91 -1.91
CA LYS A 260 -19.97 -10.15 -2.80
C LYS A 260 -20.99 -9.01 -2.80
N GLN A 261 -21.07 -8.28 -1.69
CA GLN A 261 -22.01 -7.18 -1.42
C GLN A 261 -21.37 -5.81 -1.62
N LEU A 262 -20.13 -5.73 -2.10
CA LEU A 262 -19.49 -4.44 -2.39
C LEU A 262 -20.32 -3.64 -3.39
N PRO A 263 -20.50 -2.32 -3.18
CA PRO A 263 -21.28 -1.50 -4.10
C PRO A 263 -20.74 -1.53 -5.53
N GLY A 264 -21.61 -1.34 -6.53
CA GLY A 264 -21.18 -1.35 -7.95
C GLY A 264 -20.23 -0.21 -8.31
N PHE A 265 -20.41 0.97 -7.68
CA PHE A 265 -19.63 2.18 -7.98
C PHE A 265 -18.13 2.08 -7.66
N VAL A 266 -17.69 1.06 -6.92
CA VAL A 266 -16.26 0.84 -6.64
C VAL A 266 -15.52 0.16 -7.80
N PHE A 267 -16.25 -0.34 -8.81
CA PHE A 267 -15.71 -1.00 -10.00
C PHE A 267 -15.89 -0.08 -11.22
N PRO A 268 -14.81 0.58 -11.72
CA PRO A 268 -14.89 1.57 -12.80
C PRO A 268 -15.58 1.08 -14.09
N ASP A 269 -15.42 -0.21 -14.41
CA ASP A 269 -15.98 -0.81 -15.63
C ASP A 269 -17.19 -1.74 -15.34
N GLY A 270 -17.71 -1.76 -14.10
CA GLY A 270 -18.71 -2.72 -13.65
C GLY A 270 -18.26 -4.19 -13.65
N TYR A 271 -17.01 -4.45 -14.06
CA TYR A 271 -16.47 -5.79 -14.22
C TYR A 271 -15.98 -6.35 -12.88
N ARG A 272 -16.77 -7.25 -12.30
CA ARG A 272 -16.29 -8.19 -11.29
C ARG A 272 -15.67 -9.37 -12.02
N ARG A 273 -14.39 -9.65 -11.82
CA ARG A 273 -13.73 -10.77 -12.50
C ARG A 273 -14.51 -12.08 -12.23
N PRO A 274 -15.00 -12.78 -13.28
CA PRO A 274 -15.71 -14.04 -13.10
C PRO A 274 -14.83 -15.08 -12.42
N ARG A 275 -15.40 -15.83 -11.47
CA ARG A 275 -14.69 -16.91 -10.80
C ARG A 275 -14.37 -18.01 -11.81
N PRO A 276 -13.15 -18.57 -11.86
CA PRO A 276 -12.99 -19.89 -12.47
C PRO A 276 -13.86 -20.88 -11.67
N SER A 277 -14.82 -21.48 -12.36
CA SER A 277 -15.67 -22.56 -11.84
C SER A 277 -14.79 -23.60 -11.14
N ARG A 278 -15.04 -23.84 -9.84
CA ARG A 278 -14.50 -25.03 -9.18
C ARG A 278 -15.28 -26.22 -9.73
N HIS A 279 -14.71 -26.91 -10.71
CA HIS A 279 -15.16 -28.26 -11.05
C HIS A 279 -14.97 -29.15 -9.80
N PRO A 280 -15.98 -29.93 -9.39
CA PRO A 280 -15.80 -30.93 -8.35
C PRO A 280 -14.82 -31.99 -8.83
N ASN A 281 -13.84 -32.34 -8.00
CA ASN A 281 -12.94 -33.46 -8.21
C ASN A 281 -13.71 -34.75 -8.53
N GLN A 282 -13.32 -35.44 -9.60
CA GLN A 282 -13.39 -36.89 -9.65
C GLN A 282 -11.97 -37.45 -9.73
N HIS A 283 -11.63 -38.26 -8.74
CA HIS A 283 -10.49 -39.18 -8.80
C HIS A 283 -10.73 -40.23 -9.88
N SER A 284 -9.78 -40.42 -10.78
CA SER A 284 -9.31 -41.77 -11.18
C SER A 284 -7.95 -41.63 -11.87
N GLY A 285 -7.02 -42.51 -11.49
CA GLY A 285 -5.70 -42.55 -12.09
C GLY A 285 -5.73 -43.14 -13.50
N LYS A 286 -4.79 -42.70 -14.34
CA LYS A 286 -4.14 -43.50 -15.39
C LYS A 286 -2.92 -42.77 -15.93
N THR A 287 -1.91 -43.58 -16.23
CA THR A 287 -0.56 -43.28 -16.68
C THR A 287 -0.49 -42.76 -18.12
N CYS A 288 0.58 -42.01 -18.41
CA CYS A 288 1.29 -41.78 -19.68
C CYS A 288 0.50 -41.41 -20.95
N GLU A 289 0.84 -40.28 -21.57
CA GLU A 289 1.51 -40.27 -22.88
C GLU A 289 2.06 -38.89 -23.26
N VAL A 290 3.27 -38.91 -23.80
CA VAL A 290 3.97 -37.78 -24.40
C VAL A 290 3.29 -37.45 -25.73
N VAL A 291 2.73 -36.24 -25.85
CA VAL A 291 2.35 -35.69 -27.16
C VAL A 291 3.16 -34.42 -27.39
N THR A 292 4.25 -34.63 -28.12
CA THR A 292 5.03 -33.62 -28.83
C THR A 292 4.09 -32.84 -29.74
N ARG A 293 3.93 -31.53 -29.49
CA ARG A 293 3.33 -30.63 -30.48
C ARG A 293 4.34 -29.57 -30.88
N SER A 294 5.03 -29.88 -31.96
CA SER A 294 5.87 -29.01 -32.75
C SER A 294 5.12 -27.72 -33.08
N ARG A 295 5.67 -26.57 -32.67
CA ARG A 295 5.43 -25.30 -33.35
C ARG A 295 6.79 -24.71 -33.72
N GLN A 296 7.11 -24.90 -34.99
CA GLN A 296 8.20 -24.21 -35.67
C GLN A 296 7.95 -22.70 -35.66
N GLY A 297 9.01 -21.96 -35.31
CA GLY A 297 9.42 -20.72 -35.96
C GLY A 297 8.44 -19.56 -36.05
N LEU A 298 8.52 -18.64 -35.09
CA LEU A 298 8.74 -17.23 -35.44
C LEU A 298 9.68 -16.62 -34.40
N GLN A 299 10.97 -16.72 -34.68
CA GLN A 299 12.02 -16.09 -33.91
C GLN A 299 11.94 -14.59 -34.17
N LYS A 300 11.15 -13.88 -33.36
CA LYS A 300 11.35 -12.44 -33.17
C LYS A 300 12.48 -12.32 -32.17
N ASP A 301 13.61 -11.83 -32.63
CA ASP A 301 14.64 -11.25 -31.76
C ASP A 301 13.98 -10.16 -30.90
N LYS A 302 13.48 -10.55 -29.73
CA LYS A 302 13.16 -9.61 -28.66
C LYS A 302 14.49 -9.12 -28.13
N LEU A 303 15.01 -8.09 -28.77
CA LEU A 303 16.00 -7.19 -28.20
C LEU A 303 15.63 -6.97 -26.72
N ARG A 304 16.59 -7.22 -25.83
CA ARG A 304 16.52 -6.86 -24.41
C ARG A 304 16.08 -5.39 -24.32
N GLU A 305 14.80 -5.16 -24.10
CA GLU A 305 14.32 -3.81 -23.86
C GLU A 305 14.65 -3.50 -22.39
N ASN A 306 15.88 -3.02 -22.19
CA ASN A 306 16.33 -2.52 -20.90
C ASN A 306 15.47 -1.30 -20.58
N MET A 307 14.59 -1.44 -19.59
CA MET A 307 13.72 -0.34 -19.18
C MET A 307 14.57 0.83 -18.66
N THR A 308 14.45 1.97 -19.32
CA THR A 308 15.17 3.20 -18.94
C THR A 308 14.54 3.82 -17.68
N MET A 309 15.29 4.66 -16.96
CA MET A 309 14.74 5.42 -15.82
C MET A 309 13.52 6.27 -16.20
N LYS A 310 13.47 6.78 -17.45
CA LYS A 310 12.33 7.55 -17.96
C LYS A 310 11.09 6.67 -18.12
N GLN A 311 11.24 5.47 -18.69
CA GLN A 311 10.15 4.49 -18.82
C GLN A 311 9.66 4.01 -17.45
N LEU A 312 10.57 3.72 -16.51
CA LEU A 312 10.21 3.39 -15.13
C LEU A 312 9.38 4.50 -14.50
N THR A 313 9.87 5.74 -14.55
CA THR A 313 9.17 6.90 -13.97
C THR A 313 7.79 7.05 -14.60
N LYS A 314 7.66 6.91 -15.93
CA LYS A 314 6.39 6.99 -16.66
C LYS A 314 5.41 5.88 -16.24
N ASN A 315 5.89 4.65 -16.10
CA ASN A 315 5.05 3.51 -15.68
C ASN A 315 4.54 3.70 -14.24
N TRP A 316 5.38 4.23 -13.35
CA TRP A 316 4.98 4.59 -11.98
C TRP A 316 4.04 5.80 -11.90
N THR A 317 4.16 6.77 -12.80
CA THR A 317 3.23 7.91 -12.85
C THR A 317 1.89 7.53 -13.46
N ASN A 318 1.86 6.63 -14.43
CA ASN A 318 0.61 6.14 -15.04
C ASN A 318 -0.22 5.30 -14.07
N LEU A 319 0.41 4.64 -13.08
CA LEU A 319 -0.29 4.04 -11.95
C LEU A 319 -1.04 5.08 -11.08
N ARG A 320 -0.75 6.38 -11.20
CA ARG A 320 -1.49 7.45 -10.48
C ARG A 320 -2.69 7.99 -11.24
N SER A 321 -2.80 7.78 -12.55
CA SER A 321 -3.84 8.41 -13.37
C SER A 321 -5.16 7.62 -13.30
N GLY A 322 -5.82 7.68 -12.15
CA GLY A 322 -7.27 7.93 -12.12
C GLY A 322 -7.54 9.40 -12.49
N PRO A 323 -8.78 9.80 -12.83
CA PRO A 323 -9.06 11.09 -13.45
C PRO A 323 -8.47 12.27 -12.66
N LEU A 324 -7.78 13.12 -13.42
CA LEU A 324 -7.01 14.29 -12.98
C LEU A 324 -7.85 15.25 -12.13
N LEU A 325 -7.59 15.28 -10.83
CA LEU A 325 -7.67 16.50 -10.02
C LEU A 325 -6.29 16.75 -9.38
N ALA A 326 -5.87 18.00 -9.49
CA ALA A 326 -4.54 18.54 -9.17
C ALA A 326 -4.03 18.23 -7.73
N PRO A 327 -2.73 18.41 -7.43
CA PRO A 327 -2.12 17.92 -6.20
C PRO A 327 -2.61 18.72 -5.00
N ARG A 328 -3.55 18.16 -4.24
CA ARG A 328 -3.96 18.69 -2.93
C ARG A 328 -3.99 17.55 -1.92
N GLY A 329 -3.20 17.71 -0.86
CA GLY A 329 -3.24 16.85 0.32
C GLY A 329 -2.53 15.52 0.14
N TRP A 330 -1.61 15.23 1.03
CA TRP A 330 -1.10 13.88 1.22
C TRP A 330 -2.30 12.96 1.54
N SER A 331 -2.32 11.75 0.97
CA SER A 331 -3.37 10.77 1.29
C SER A 331 -3.41 10.60 2.81
N PRO A 332 -4.59 10.60 3.45
CA PRO A 332 -4.71 10.48 4.91
C PRO A 332 -4.16 9.16 5.50
N PHE A 333 -3.77 8.23 4.63
CA PHE A 333 -3.38 6.87 4.96
C PHE A 333 -1.85 6.62 4.89
N LEU A 334 -1.03 7.64 4.60
CA LEU A 334 0.40 7.47 4.28
C LEU A 334 1.39 7.95 5.33
#